data_AF-S9VRB4-F1
#
_entry.id   AF-S9VRB4-F1
#
_cell.length_a   1.000
_cell.length_b   1.000
_cell.length_c   1.000
_cell.angle_alpha   90.00
_cell.angle_beta   90.00
_cell.angle_gamma   90.00
#
_symmetry.space_group_name_H-M   'P 1'
#
loop_
_entity.id
_entity.type
_entity.pdbx_description
1 polymer ?
#
loop_
_entity_poly.entity_id
_entity_poly.type
_entity_poly.pdbx_seq_one_letter_code
_entity_poly.pdbx_strand_id
1 'polypeptide(L)'
;MPLVGLTGPVCSGKDTLVEFLVTELGFKPIERVYKADERTDIVYQIDNKILVGVNALIDYVTQHWRSRFVINGIPSTQLLNGILKRPFFLLVYVDAPVLTRFRRYTSYPHLKNTTLEQFCAIQDEAAFKSDNSVNRQRSLAHVHINNDAFDKPILWDKLRCADVMNNDRFRPSWDSYFMQMAGLAAMRSNCMKRRVGCVLVRDNRIIATGYNGTPRGIKNCNDGGCPRCNSAQSCGTDLHTCLCLHAEENALLEAGRERIGSNGILYCDTCPCLTCSVKIAQVGISEVVYSMSYSMDTHSASILEKGGVRLRQFVPPENNVF
;
A
#
# COMPACT_ATOMS: atom_id res chain seq x y z
N MET A 1 13.54 1.60 12.56
CA MET A 1 12.21 1.32 13.14
C MET A 1 11.49 2.65 13.16
N PRO A 2 10.19 2.71 12.85
CA PRO A 2 9.62 3.92 12.28
C PRO A 2 9.19 4.98 13.30
N LEU A 3 9.07 6.20 12.78
CA LEU A 3 8.29 7.29 13.34
C LEU A 3 6.86 7.18 12.80
N VAL A 4 5.87 7.07 13.68
CA VAL A 4 4.45 7.00 13.30
C VAL A 4 3.78 8.32 13.65
N GLY A 5 3.18 8.98 12.66
CA GLY A 5 2.31 10.13 12.86
C GLY A 5 0.85 9.71 12.80
N LEU A 6 0.05 10.11 13.79
CA LEU A 6 -1.38 9.86 13.79
C LEU A 6 -2.15 11.11 13.38
N THR A 7 -3.13 10.95 12.49
CA THR A 7 -4.04 12.01 12.07
C THR A 7 -5.47 11.48 11.97
N GLY A 8 -6.45 12.37 11.94
CA GLY A 8 -7.86 12.00 11.87
C GLY A 8 -8.78 12.96 12.61
N PRO A 9 -10.09 12.88 12.37
CA PRO A 9 -11.08 13.75 12.98
C PRO A 9 -11.13 13.64 14.50
N VAL A 10 -11.81 14.59 15.15
CA VAL A 10 -11.94 14.60 16.62
C VAL A 10 -12.66 13.35 17.08
N CYS A 11 -12.19 12.76 18.19
CA CYS A 11 -12.72 11.53 18.80
C CYS A 11 -12.72 10.28 17.90
N SER A 12 -11.84 10.22 16.89
CA SER A 12 -11.67 9.01 16.07
C SER A 12 -10.99 7.84 16.77
N GLY A 13 -10.44 8.04 17.98
CA GLY A 13 -9.75 7.00 18.76
C GLY A 13 -8.24 6.95 18.54
N LYS A 14 -7.63 8.06 18.11
CA LYS A 14 -6.17 8.19 17.99
C LYS A 14 -5.46 7.90 19.32
N ASP A 15 -6.01 8.35 20.44
CA ASP A 15 -5.41 8.15 21.77
C ASP A 15 -5.31 6.65 22.12
N THR A 16 -6.36 5.88 21.79
CA THR A 16 -6.35 4.43 21.94
C THR A 16 -5.32 3.75 21.05
N LEU A 17 -5.06 4.31 19.86
CA LEU A 17 -4.00 3.84 18.97
C LEU A 17 -2.59 4.18 19.52
N VAL A 18 -2.38 5.38 20.07
CA VAL A 18 -1.13 5.70 20.78
C VAL A 18 -0.90 4.70 21.90
N GLU A 19 -1.92 4.44 22.72
CA GLU A 19 -1.85 3.49 23.82
C GLU A 19 -1.46 2.08 23.35
N PHE A 20 -2.06 1.60 22.26
CA PHE A 20 -1.69 0.34 21.63
C PHE A 20 -0.22 0.34 21.18
N LEU A 21 0.23 1.37 20.46
CA LEU A 21 1.60 1.47 19.96
C LEU A 21 2.63 1.51 21.11
N VAL A 22 2.32 2.21 22.20
CA VAL A 22 3.19 2.31 23.37
C VAL A 22 3.23 0.99 24.13
N THR A 23 2.06 0.38 24.38
CA THR A 23 1.92 -0.79 25.27
C THR A 23 2.36 -2.08 24.58
N GLU A 24 1.87 -2.34 23.37
CA GLU A 24 2.12 -3.60 22.65
C GLU A 24 3.40 -3.53 21.82
N LEU A 25 3.73 -2.35 21.28
CA LEU A 25 4.84 -2.18 20.34
C LEU A 25 5.99 -1.33 20.89
N GLY A 26 5.95 -0.91 22.15
CA GLY A 26 7.06 -0.21 22.81
C GLY A 26 7.45 1.12 22.17
N PHE A 27 6.47 1.84 21.61
CA PHE A 27 6.69 3.18 21.07
C PHE A 27 6.90 4.21 22.18
N LYS A 28 7.70 5.23 21.90
CA LYS A 28 7.86 6.42 22.74
C LYS A 28 6.95 7.54 22.24
N PRO A 29 6.03 8.05 23.07
CA PRO A 29 5.18 9.15 22.66
C PRO A 29 6.00 10.46 22.55
N ILE A 30 5.73 11.23 21.51
CA ILE A 30 6.19 12.60 21.34
C ILE A 30 5.05 13.50 21.81
N GLU A 31 5.21 14.09 22.97
CA GLU A 31 4.22 14.97 23.58
C GLU A 31 4.49 16.42 23.18
N ARG A 32 3.42 17.21 23.03
CA ARG A 32 3.54 18.65 22.84
C ARG A 32 3.37 19.33 24.18
N VAL A 33 4.34 20.16 24.53
CA VAL A 33 4.32 20.92 25.78
C VAL A 33 4.03 22.38 25.45
N TYR A 34 2.96 22.92 26.02
CA TYR A 34 2.68 24.35 25.95
C TYR A 34 3.44 25.02 27.10
N LYS A 35 4.45 25.84 26.77
CA LYS A 35 5.04 26.74 27.76
C LYS A 35 4.17 27.99 27.87
N ALA A 36 3.88 28.40 29.10
CA ALA A 36 3.03 29.55 29.41
C ALA A 36 3.65 30.91 29.01
N ASP A 37 4.95 30.94 28.71
CA ASP A 37 5.67 32.16 28.35
C ASP A 37 5.73 32.36 26.82
N GLU A 38 5.50 33.60 26.41
CA GLU A 38 5.37 34.18 25.07
C GLU A 38 6.49 33.84 24.07
N ARG A 39 6.63 32.56 23.69
CA ARG A 39 7.43 32.14 22.53
C ARG A 39 6.57 31.37 21.55
N THR A 40 6.63 31.79 20.30
CA THR A 40 5.93 31.25 19.12
C THR A 40 6.29 29.81 18.77
N ASP A 41 7.33 29.25 19.37
CA ASP A 41 7.89 27.96 18.97
C ASP A 41 7.25 26.79 19.71
N ILE A 42 6.79 25.80 18.94
CA ILE A 42 6.21 24.55 19.47
C ILE A 42 7.30 23.76 20.20
N VAL A 43 7.02 23.36 21.44
CA VAL A 43 7.92 22.52 22.23
C VAL A 43 7.44 21.08 22.22
N TYR A 44 8.37 20.16 21.95
CA TYR A 44 8.14 18.72 21.98
C TYR A 44 8.92 18.08 23.12
N GLN A 45 8.32 17.09 23.76
CA GLN A 45 8.97 16.28 24.79
C GLN A 45 8.99 14.82 24.37
N ILE A 46 10.14 14.19 24.56
CA ILE A 46 10.36 12.76 24.32
C ILE A 46 11.11 12.22 25.53
N ASP A 47 10.47 11.37 26.34
CA ASP A 47 10.97 10.98 27.66
C ASP A 47 11.35 12.23 28.49
N ASN A 48 12.64 12.39 28.82
CA ASN A 48 13.19 13.54 29.56
C ASN A 48 13.81 14.62 28.65
N LYS A 49 13.76 14.45 27.32
CA LYS A 49 14.36 15.39 26.36
C LYS A 49 13.32 16.40 25.89
N ILE A 50 13.68 17.68 25.97
CA ILE A 50 12.90 18.80 25.44
C ILE A 50 13.52 19.26 24.12
N LEU A 51 12.68 19.41 23.09
CA LEU A 51 13.04 19.85 21.75
C LEU A 51 12.21 21.10 21.41
N VAL A 52 12.87 22.18 21.04
CA VAL A 52 12.19 23.45 20.73
C VAL A 52 12.18 23.65 19.22
N GLY A 53 10.97 23.73 18.65
CA GLY A 53 10.75 23.94 17.23
C GLY A 53 10.69 22.65 16.40
N VAL A 54 10.09 22.78 15.22
CA VAL A 54 9.86 21.68 14.27
C VAL A 54 11.17 21.07 13.76
N ASN A 55 12.17 21.89 13.46
CA ASN A 55 13.46 21.40 12.93
C ASN A 55 14.21 20.55 13.96
N ALA A 56 14.24 20.98 15.23
CA ALA A 56 14.87 20.20 16.30
C ALA A 56 14.22 18.82 16.46
N LEU A 57 12.89 18.73 16.32
CA LEU A 57 12.20 17.45 16.31
C LEU A 57 12.63 16.58 15.13
N ILE A 58 12.63 17.12 13.90
CA ILE A 58 13.01 16.40 12.69
C ILE A 58 14.45 15.88 12.78
N ASP A 59 15.38 16.71 13.24
CA ASP A 59 16.79 16.35 13.38
C ASP A 59 16.97 15.23 14.40
N TYR A 60 16.29 15.35 15.54
CA TYR A 60 16.34 14.33 16.60
C TYR A 60 15.80 12.98 16.10
N VAL A 61 14.59 12.93 15.55
CA VAL A 61 14.02 11.66 15.05
C VAL A 61 14.83 11.07 13.90
N THR A 62 15.53 11.91 13.11
CA THR A 62 16.44 11.44 12.05
C THR A 62 17.71 10.81 12.62
N GLN A 63 18.32 11.43 13.63
CA GLN A 63 19.48 10.84 14.33
C GLN A 63 19.11 9.54 15.06
N HIS A 64 17.86 9.45 15.53
CA HIS A 64 17.31 8.30 16.24
C HIS A 64 16.35 7.45 15.39
N TRP A 65 16.55 7.36 14.07
CA TRP A 65 15.66 6.64 13.13
C TRP A 65 15.47 5.13 13.42
N ARG A 66 16.27 4.55 14.33
CA ARG A 66 16.11 3.16 14.78
C ARG A 66 15.17 3.03 15.98
N SER A 67 14.80 4.12 16.63
CA SER A 67 13.88 4.15 17.76
C SER A 67 12.43 4.27 17.28
N ARG A 68 11.49 3.74 18.06
CA ARG A 68 10.06 3.78 17.77
C ARG A 68 9.45 5.01 18.40
N PHE A 69 8.96 5.94 17.59
CA PHE A 69 8.35 7.18 18.06
C PHE A 69 6.93 7.31 17.53
N VAL A 70 6.01 7.81 18.34
CA VAL A 70 4.63 8.11 17.92
C VAL A 70 4.29 9.56 18.23
N ILE A 71 3.77 10.29 17.25
CA ILE A 71 3.23 11.65 17.46
C ILE A 71 1.73 11.66 17.21
N ASN A 72 0.96 12.11 18.20
CA ASN A 72 -0.49 12.23 18.12
C ASN A 72 -0.88 13.58 17.54
N GLY A 73 -1.41 13.59 16.32
CA GLY A 73 -1.71 14.79 15.56
C GLY A 73 -0.45 15.43 14.97
N ILE A 74 -0.61 16.09 13.83
CA ILE A 74 0.47 16.88 13.19
C ILE A 74 0.08 18.37 13.24
N PRO A 75 0.86 19.24 13.93
CA PRO A 75 0.42 20.61 14.28
C PRO A 75 0.49 21.57 13.11
N SER A 76 1.44 21.35 12.20
CA SER A 76 1.76 22.28 11.13
C SER A 76 2.12 21.53 9.86
N THR A 77 1.83 22.16 8.73
CA THR A 77 2.24 21.70 7.40
C THR A 77 3.76 21.61 7.28
N GLN A 78 4.50 22.48 7.98
CA GLN A 78 5.97 22.43 8.02
C GLN A 78 6.47 21.12 8.62
N LEU A 79 5.91 20.69 9.77
CA LEU A 79 6.28 19.41 10.36
C LEU A 79 5.91 18.27 9.41
N LEU A 80 4.66 18.26 8.92
CA LEU A 80 4.16 17.23 8.02
C LEU A 80 5.06 17.03 6.80
N ASN A 81 5.34 18.11 6.06
CA ASN A 81 6.19 18.06 4.88
C ASN A 81 7.64 17.70 5.19
N GLY A 82 8.12 18.03 6.39
CA GLY A 82 9.46 17.69 6.86
C GLY A 82 9.62 16.19 7.12
N ILE A 83 8.68 15.59 7.85
CA ILE A 83 8.71 14.16 8.21
C ILE A 83 8.26 13.25 7.07
N LEU A 84 7.34 13.68 6.19
CA LEU A 84 6.90 12.89 5.02
C LEU A 84 8.03 12.53 4.06
N LYS A 85 9.11 13.31 4.04
CA LYS A 85 10.30 13.03 3.21
C LYS A 85 11.19 11.93 3.79
N ARG A 86 10.92 11.45 4.99
CA ARG A 86 11.77 10.47 5.69
C ARG A 86 11.30 9.05 5.40
N PRO A 87 12.18 8.14 4.94
CA PRO A 87 11.79 6.79 4.54
C PRO A 87 11.35 5.90 5.71
N PHE A 88 11.56 6.35 6.94
CA PHE A 88 11.14 5.66 8.16
C PHE A 88 9.86 6.27 8.78
N PHE A 89 9.20 7.21 8.10
CA PHE A 89 7.98 7.84 8.58
C PHE A 89 6.74 7.16 8.01
N LEU A 90 5.73 6.94 8.85
CA LEU A 90 4.41 6.46 8.45
C LEU A 90 3.33 7.40 8.97
N LEU A 91 2.52 7.94 8.07
CA LEU A 91 1.31 8.69 8.44
C LEU A 91 0.11 7.75 8.45
N VAL A 92 -0.55 7.66 9.60
CA VAL A 92 -1.72 6.80 9.82
C VAL A 92 -2.93 7.68 10.08
N TYR A 93 -3.93 7.57 9.21
CA TYR A 93 -5.21 8.25 9.36
C TYR A 93 -6.22 7.33 10.04
N VAL A 94 -6.78 7.78 11.16
CA VAL A 94 -7.80 7.05 11.92
C VAL A 94 -9.14 7.74 11.77
N ASP A 95 -10.10 7.07 11.16
CA ASP A 95 -11.49 7.51 11.04
C ASP A 95 -12.41 6.77 12.01
N ALA A 96 -13.60 7.30 12.23
CA ALA A 96 -14.69 6.59 12.90
C ALA A 96 -16.05 7.20 12.49
N PRO A 97 -17.14 6.43 12.54
CA PRO A 97 -18.48 6.93 12.22
C PRO A 97 -18.82 8.19 13.02
N VAL A 98 -19.42 9.20 12.36
CA VAL A 98 -19.70 10.52 12.97
C VAL A 98 -20.45 10.41 14.29
N LEU A 99 -21.50 9.58 14.36
CA LEU A 99 -22.28 9.38 15.58
C LEU A 99 -21.46 8.72 16.69
N THR A 100 -20.58 7.78 16.35
CA THR A 100 -19.66 7.17 17.32
C THR A 100 -18.70 8.21 17.89
N ARG A 101 -18.14 9.07 17.03
CA ARG A 101 -17.25 10.16 17.46
C ARG A 101 -18.00 11.19 18.31
N PHE A 102 -19.24 11.52 17.96
CA PHE A 102 -20.10 12.42 18.74
C PHE A 102 -20.40 11.85 20.14
N ARG A 103 -20.75 10.57 20.25
CA ARG A 103 -20.96 9.90 21.55
C ARG A 103 -19.70 9.92 22.42
N ARG A 104 -18.53 9.68 21.82
CA ARG A 104 -17.24 9.80 22.50
C ARG A 104 -16.97 11.25 22.93
N TYR A 105 -17.28 12.23 22.09
CA TYR A 105 -17.12 13.65 22.38
C TYR A 105 -18.02 14.11 23.55
N THR A 106 -19.29 13.70 23.59
CA THR A 106 -20.22 14.06 24.66
C THR A 106 -20.08 13.24 25.94
N SER A 107 -19.27 12.17 25.92
CA SER A 107 -18.90 11.43 27.13
C SER A 107 -18.04 12.25 28.10
N TYR A 108 -17.32 13.25 27.59
CA TYR A 108 -16.56 14.18 28.41
C TYR A 108 -17.51 15.13 29.16
N PRO A 109 -17.42 15.25 30.49
CA PRO A 109 -18.38 16.01 31.30
C PRO A 109 -18.58 17.46 30.84
N HIS A 110 -17.51 18.13 30.39
CA HIS A 110 -17.53 19.53 29.95
C HIS A 110 -18.10 19.73 28.53
N LEU A 111 -18.26 18.65 27.75
CA LEU A 111 -18.74 18.68 26.37
C LEU A 111 -20.15 18.07 26.21
N LYS A 112 -20.74 17.57 27.29
CA LYS A 112 -22.00 16.82 27.31
C LYS A 112 -23.18 17.54 26.64
N ASN A 113 -23.20 18.88 26.70
CA ASN A 113 -24.30 19.70 26.15
C ASN A 113 -24.08 20.14 24.70
N THR A 114 -23.00 19.70 24.03
CA THR A 114 -22.73 20.03 22.62
C THR A 114 -23.76 19.35 21.72
N THR A 115 -24.39 20.10 20.81
CA THR A 115 -25.32 19.52 19.84
C THR A 115 -24.57 18.82 18.70
N LEU A 116 -25.26 17.92 17.98
CA LEU A 116 -24.66 17.27 16.80
C LEU A 116 -24.26 18.28 15.73
N GLU A 117 -25.07 19.32 15.52
CA GLU A 117 -24.77 20.39 14.57
C GLU A 117 -23.51 21.17 14.96
N GLN A 118 -23.37 21.56 16.23
CA GLN A 118 -22.16 22.21 16.75
C GLN A 118 -20.93 21.31 16.58
N PHE A 119 -21.07 20.02 16.87
CA PHE A 119 -20.00 19.05 16.66
C PHE A 119 -19.59 18.96 15.19
N CYS A 120 -20.56 18.88 14.26
CA CYS A 120 -20.30 18.86 12.83
C CYS A 120 -19.60 20.14 12.36
N ALA A 121 -20.02 21.32 12.83
CA ALA A 121 -19.36 22.58 12.50
C ALA A 121 -17.87 22.58 12.92
N ILE A 122 -17.56 22.07 14.11
CA ILE A 122 -16.17 21.90 14.58
C ILE A 122 -15.40 20.92 13.68
N GLN A 123 -16.04 19.83 13.23
CA GLN A 123 -15.41 18.88 12.32
C GLN A 123 -15.08 19.51 10.97
N ASP A 124 -16.02 20.23 10.37
CA ASP A 124 -15.84 20.86 9.06
C ASP A 124 -14.74 21.92 9.13
N GLU A 125 -14.70 22.71 10.20
CA GLU A 125 -13.63 23.66 10.44
C GLU A 125 -12.25 22.96 10.46
N ALA A 126 -12.11 21.87 11.24
CA ALA A 126 -10.85 21.12 11.30
C ALA A 126 -10.51 20.40 9.98
N ALA A 127 -11.53 19.99 9.21
CA ALA A 127 -11.38 19.23 7.99
C ALA A 127 -11.10 20.09 6.75
N PHE A 128 -11.49 21.38 6.73
CA PHE A 128 -11.42 22.20 5.51
C PHE A 128 -10.77 23.58 5.68
N LYS A 129 -10.75 24.17 6.88
CA LYS A 129 -10.44 25.62 7.01
C LYS A 129 -8.96 25.99 6.87
N SER A 130 -8.03 25.03 6.99
CA SER A 130 -6.59 25.32 7.00
C SER A 130 -5.79 24.49 5.99
N ASP A 131 -4.63 25.01 5.59
CA ASP A 131 -3.65 24.28 4.79
C ASP A 131 -3.10 23.04 5.50
N ASN A 132 -3.27 22.91 6.82
CA ASN A 132 -2.92 21.70 7.58
C ASN A 132 -4.16 20.87 7.95
N SER A 133 -5.24 21.00 7.19
CA SER A 133 -6.51 20.35 7.50
C SER A 133 -6.41 18.83 7.60
N VAL A 134 -7.33 18.24 8.35
CA VAL A 134 -7.44 16.79 8.48
C VAL A 134 -7.62 16.11 7.12
N ASN A 135 -8.33 16.73 6.16
CA ASN A 135 -8.49 16.16 4.82
C ASN A 135 -7.21 16.16 4.00
N ARG A 136 -6.37 17.20 4.11
CA ARG A 136 -5.05 17.17 3.48
C ARG A 136 -4.17 16.09 4.11
N GLN A 137 -4.20 15.95 5.43
CA GLN A 137 -3.44 14.90 6.11
C GLN A 137 -3.96 13.51 5.74
N ARG A 138 -5.27 13.36 5.53
CA ARG A 138 -5.91 12.13 5.03
C ARG A 138 -5.40 11.75 3.66
N SER A 139 -5.32 12.68 2.70
CA SER A 139 -4.87 12.36 1.34
C SER A 139 -3.38 11.99 1.27
N LEU A 140 -2.60 12.36 2.27
CA LEU A 140 -1.18 12.04 2.40
C LEU A 140 -0.91 10.83 3.33
N ALA A 141 -1.96 10.23 3.90
CA ALA A 141 -1.82 9.10 4.80
C ALA A 141 -1.44 7.83 4.04
N HIS A 142 -0.54 7.05 4.62
CA HIS A 142 -0.08 5.78 4.05
C HIS A 142 -0.99 4.63 4.47
N VAL A 143 -1.62 4.75 5.65
CA VAL A 143 -2.51 3.73 6.21
C VAL A 143 -3.78 4.40 6.68
N HIS A 144 -4.93 3.81 6.30
CA HIS A 144 -6.25 4.23 6.77
C HIS A 144 -6.82 3.16 7.68
N ILE A 145 -7.10 3.53 8.94
CA ILE A 145 -7.78 2.67 9.91
C ILE A 145 -9.19 3.22 10.12
N ASN A 146 -10.19 2.37 9.91
CA ASN A 146 -11.56 2.67 10.27
C ASN A 146 -11.88 2.09 11.66
N ASN A 147 -12.03 2.97 12.65
CA ASN A 147 -12.40 2.63 14.02
C ASN A 147 -13.93 2.68 14.19
N ASP A 148 -14.57 1.65 13.68
CA ASP A 148 -15.98 1.30 13.91
C ASP A 148 -16.20 0.54 15.24
N ALA A 149 -15.14 0.19 15.96
CA ALA A 149 -15.22 -0.57 17.21
C ALA A 149 -15.79 0.29 18.36
N PHE A 150 -16.68 -0.33 19.14
CA PHE A 150 -17.24 0.30 20.34
C PHE A 150 -16.33 0.11 21.57
N ASP A 151 -15.55 -0.98 21.57
CA ASP A 151 -14.68 -1.35 22.69
C ASP A 151 -13.21 -1.43 22.29
N LYS A 152 -12.35 -1.12 23.26
CA LYS A 152 -10.89 -1.12 23.11
C LYS A 152 -10.30 -2.47 22.66
N PRO A 153 -10.71 -3.65 23.20
CA PRO A 153 -10.16 -4.93 22.76
C PRO A 153 -10.39 -5.22 21.28
N ILE A 154 -11.59 -4.92 20.77
CA ILE A 154 -11.94 -5.12 19.35
C ILE A 154 -11.07 -4.24 18.46
N LEU A 155 -10.84 -2.98 18.86
CA LEU A 155 -9.94 -2.10 18.14
C LEU A 155 -8.51 -2.65 18.14
N TRP A 156 -8.02 -3.16 19.27
CA TRP A 156 -6.67 -3.73 19.38
C TRP A 156 -6.49 -4.97 18.50
N ASP A 157 -7.50 -5.83 18.40
CA ASP A 157 -7.49 -6.96 17.45
C ASP A 157 -7.39 -6.48 16.00
N LYS A 158 -8.18 -5.47 15.63
CA LYS A 158 -8.11 -4.86 14.29
C LYS A 158 -6.73 -4.27 14.01
N LEU A 159 -6.09 -3.63 15.00
CA LEU A 159 -4.76 -3.06 14.86
C LEU A 159 -3.67 -4.12 14.71
N ARG A 160 -3.81 -5.27 15.38
CA ARG A 160 -2.94 -6.44 15.18
C ARG A 160 -3.05 -6.95 13.76
N CYS A 161 -4.26 -7.15 13.24
CA CYS A 161 -4.46 -7.58 11.85
C CYS A 161 -3.97 -6.56 10.84
N ALA A 162 -4.12 -5.26 11.13
CA ALA A 162 -3.70 -4.20 10.22
C ALA A 162 -2.18 -4.16 9.97
N ASP A 163 -1.39 -4.75 10.87
CA ASP A 163 0.07 -4.82 10.81
C ASP A 163 0.68 -3.49 10.32
N VAL A 164 0.41 -2.43 11.08
CA VAL A 164 0.88 -1.07 10.79
C VAL A 164 2.41 -1.03 10.66
N MET A 165 3.09 -2.00 11.26
CA MET A 165 4.54 -2.13 11.31
C MET A 165 5.13 -3.01 10.21
N ASN A 166 4.32 -3.45 9.25
CA ASN A 166 4.80 -4.24 8.14
C ASN A 166 5.96 -3.52 7.42
N ASN A 167 7.12 -4.18 7.34
CA ASN A 167 8.32 -3.57 6.76
C ASN A 167 8.14 -3.18 5.29
N ASP A 168 7.26 -3.87 4.55
CA ASP A 168 6.99 -3.56 3.15
C ASP A 168 6.39 -2.15 2.97
N ARG A 169 5.78 -1.57 4.02
CA ARG A 169 5.27 -0.17 4.04
C ARG A 169 6.40 0.87 4.00
N PHE A 170 7.58 0.53 4.51
CA PHE A 170 8.74 1.42 4.54
C PHE A 170 9.73 1.12 3.42
N ARG A 171 9.93 -0.18 3.17
CA ARG A 171 10.81 -0.68 2.14
C ARG A 171 10.24 -2.02 1.66
N PRO A 172 9.58 -2.04 0.49
CA PRO A 172 9.06 -3.27 -0.08
C PRO A 172 10.14 -4.34 -0.18
N SER A 173 9.80 -5.57 0.19
CA SER A 173 10.56 -6.75 -0.22
C SER A 173 10.67 -6.82 -1.74
N TRP A 174 11.62 -7.61 -2.24
CA TRP A 174 11.81 -7.79 -3.68
C TRP A 174 10.54 -8.31 -4.36
N ASP A 175 9.87 -9.28 -3.75
CA ASP A 175 8.61 -9.82 -4.29
C ASP A 175 7.52 -8.76 -4.35
N SER A 176 7.32 -8.00 -3.25
CA SER A 176 6.34 -6.92 -3.20
C SER A 176 6.65 -5.83 -4.24
N TYR A 177 7.93 -5.48 -4.42
CA TYR A 177 8.37 -4.51 -5.42
C TYR A 177 8.10 -4.99 -6.84
N PHE A 178 8.52 -6.21 -7.20
CA PHE A 178 8.34 -6.72 -8.56
C PHE A 178 6.89 -7.03 -8.89
N MET A 179 6.09 -7.48 -7.92
CA MET A 179 4.65 -7.69 -8.11
C MET A 179 3.90 -6.37 -8.33
N GLN A 180 4.28 -5.29 -7.64
CA GLN A 180 3.75 -3.95 -7.94
C GLN A 180 4.13 -3.49 -9.34
N MET A 181 5.37 -3.71 -9.76
CA MET A 181 5.81 -3.38 -11.11
C MET A 181 5.03 -4.16 -12.17
N ALA A 182 4.66 -5.43 -11.89
CA ALA A 182 3.78 -6.21 -12.74
C ALA A 182 2.37 -5.60 -12.79
N GLY A 183 1.79 -5.21 -11.65
CA GLY A 183 0.51 -4.49 -11.61
C GLY A 183 0.54 -3.16 -12.37
N LEU A 184 1.63 -2.40 -12.27
CA LEU A 184 1.83 -1.16 -13.04
C LEU A 184 1.92 -1.44 -14.55
N ALA A 185 2.65 -2.47 -14.95
CA ALA A 185 2.71 -2.89 -16.36
C ALA A 185 1.32 -3.29 -16.88
N ALA A 186 0.51 -3.99 -16.06
CA ALA A 186 -0.86 -4.38 -16.40
C ALA A 186 -1.76 -3.18 -16.74
N MET A 187 -1.52 -2.00 -16.15
CA MET A 187 -2.28 -0.78 -16.45
C MET A 187 -2.12 -0.31 -17.91
N ARG A 188 -1.05 -0.73 -18.61
CA ARG A 188 -0.87 -0.47 -20.04
C ARG A 188 -1.54 -1.49 -20.97
N SER A 189 -2.13 -2.55 -20.42
CA SER A 189 -2.86 -3.54 -21.20
C SER A 189 -3.95 -2.89 -22.03
N ASN A 190 -4.01 -3.27 -23.30
CA ASN A 190 -5.06 -2.85 -24.22
C ASN A 190 -6.13 -3.94 -24.44
N CYS A 191 -6.02 -5.08 -23.76
CA CYS A 191 -6.98 -6.18 -23.90
C CYS A 191 -8.31 -5.85 -23.21
N MET A 192 -9.42 -6.12 -23.90
CA MET A 192 -10.77 -5.85 -23.39
C MET A 192 -11.28 -6.87 -22.37
N LYS A 193 -10.68 -8.07 -22.29
CA LYS A 193 -11.17 -9.16 -21.42
C LYS A 193 -10.54 -9.13 -20.03
N ARG A 194 -9.26 -8.78 -19.92
CA ARG A 194 -8.50 -8.73 -18.66
C ARG A 194 -7.23 -7.93 -18.84
N ARG A 195 -6.80 -7.23 -17.80
CA ARG A 195 -5.48 -6.60 -17.72
C ARG A 195 -4.54 -7.55 -16.99
N VAL A 196 -3.45 -7.91 -17.65
CA VAL A 196 -2.40 -8.78 -17.12
C VAL A 196 -1.07 -8.09 -17.36
N GLY A 197 -0.22 -8.08 -16.34
CA GLY A 197 1.13 -7.55 -16.38
C GLY A 197 2.14 -8.55 -15.86
N CYS A 198 3.34 -8.47 -16.41
CA CYS A 198 4.44 -9.38 -16.16
C CYS A 198 5.77 -8.60 -16.08
N VAL A 199 6.64 -8.99 -15.15
CA VAL A 199 7.99 -8.47 -15.01
C VAL A 199 8.96 -9.64 -14.93
N LEU A 200 9.99 -9.58 -15.74
CA LEU A 200 11.05 -10.56 -15.77
C LEU A 200 12.30 -9.98 -15.12
N VAL A 201 12.84 -10.70 -14.15
CA VAL A 201 13.91 -10.24 -13.26
C VAL A 201 15.07 -11.22 -13.28
N ARG A 202 16.30 -10.71 -13.18
CA ARG A 202 17.50 -11.49 -12.88
C ARG A 202 18.38 -10.69 -11.93
N ASP A 203 18.87 -11.33 -10.87
CA ASP A 203 19.72 -10.71 -9.86
C ASP A 203 19.14 -9.39 -9.30
N ASN A 204 17.83 -9.40 -9.03
CA ASN A 204 17.04 -8.23 -8.60
C ASN A 204 17.07 -7.03 -9.57
N ARG A 205 17.33 -7.28 -10.86
CA ARG A 205 17.25 -6.28 -11.93
C ARG A 205 16.20 -6.68 -12.94
N ILE A 206 15.37 -5.71 -13.33
CA ILE A 206 14.36 -5.91 -14.37
C ILE A 206 15.07 -6.09 -15.72
N ILE A 207 14.79 -7.21 -16.38
CA ILE A 207 15.24 -7.50 -17.75
C ILE A 207 14.19 -6.99 -18.73
N ALA A 208 12.93 -7.33 -18.51
CA ALA A 208 11.84 -6.96 -19.40
C ALA A 208 10.53 -6.83 -18.62
N THR A 209 9.60 -6.10 -19.22
CA THR A 209 8.21 -5.98 -18.76
C THR A 209 7.30 -6.36 -19.91
N GLY A 210 6.16 -6.97 -19.60
CA GLY A 210 5.13 -7.30 -20.57
C GLY A 210 3.75 -6.99 -20.02
N TYR A 211 2.83 -6.67 -20.92
CA TYR A 211 1.40 -6.60 -20.66
C TYR A 211 0.67 -7.26 -21.82
N ASN A 212 -0.56 -7.72 -21.60
CA ASN A 212 -1.30 -8.40 -22.65
C ASN A 212 -1.96 -7.41 -23.64
N GLY A 213 -1.95 -7.75 -24.93
CA GLY A 213 -2.49 -6.88 -25.97
C GLY A 213 -2.20 -7.36 -27.39
N THR A 214 -2.78 -6.69 -28.38
CA THR A 214 -2.53 -7.00 -29.80
C THR A 214 -1.07 -6.74 -30.20
N PRO A 215 -0.56 -7.38 -31.27
CA PRO A 215 0.82 -7.24 -31.71
C PRO A 215 1.18 -5.81 -32.15
N ARG A 216 2.49 -5.50 -32.17
CA ARG A 216 3.02 -4.22 -32.62
C ARG A 216 2.56 -3.92 -34.05
N GLY A 217 2.13 -2.67 -34.29
CA GLY A 217 1.66 -2.22 -35.60
C GLY A 217 0.22 -2.62 -35.95
N ILE A 218 -0.47 -3.37 -35.08
CA ILE A 218 -1.89 -3.73 -35.24
C ILE A 218 -2.73 -2.83 -34.35
N LYS A 219 -3.98 -2.56 -34.77
CA LYS A 219 -4.97 -1.83 -33.98
C LYS A 219 -5.07 -2.45 -32.58
N ASN A 220 -5.16 -1.62 -31.53
CA ASN A 220 -5.26 -2.13 -30.17
C ASN A 220 -6.55 -2.93 -29.95
N CYS A 221 -6.54 -3.89 -29.03
CA CYS A 221 -7.75 -4.67 -28.74
C CYS A 221 -8.91 -3.79 -28.25
N ASN A 222 -8.64 -2.78 -27.42
CA ASN A 222 -9.63 -1.81 -26.94
C ASN A 222 -10.14 -0.85 -28.02
N ASP A 223 -9.47 -0.81 -29.17
CA ASP A 223 -9.94 -0.10 -30.37
C ASP A 223 -10.64 -1.07 -31.35
N GLY A 224 -10.93 -2.31 -30.95
CA GLY A 224 -11.56 -3.32 -31.82
C GLY A 224 -10.57 -4.18 -32.64
N GLY A 225 -9.27 -4.11 -32.35
CA GLY A 225 -8.23 -4.82 -33.10
C GLY A 225 -8.18 -6.34 -32.90
N CYS A 226 -8.96 -6.89 -31.96
CA CYS A 226 -9.10 -8.32 -31.74
C CYS A 226 -10.58 -8.72 -31.78
N PRO A 227 -11.07 -9.31 -32.88
CA PRO A 227 -12.50 -9.65 -33.03
C PRO A 227 -13.01 -10.57 -31.91
N ARG A 228 -12.22 -11.56 -31.51
CA ARG A 228 -12.53 -12.47 -30.40
C ARG A 228 -12.72 -11.74 -29.07
N CYS A 229 -11.77 -10.87 -28.70
CA CYS A 229 -11.87 -10.15 -27.42
C CYS A 229 -13.01 -9.14 -27.41
N ASN A 230 -13.42 -8.64 -28.58
CA ASN A 230 -14.55 -7.73 -28.74
C ASN A 230 -15.89 -8.45 -28.98
N SER A 231 -15.89 -9.79 -29.03
CA SER A 231 -17.12 -10.57 -29.05
C SER A 231 -17.65 -10.77 -27.61
N ALA A 232 -18.97 -10.83 -27.46
CA ALA A 232 -19.63 -11.13 -26.18
C ALA A 232 -19.56 -12.63 -25.80
N GLN A 233 -18.67 -13.40 -26.43
CA GLN A 233 -18.51 -14.82 -26.13
C GLN A 233 -18.00 -15.04 -24.69
N SER A 234 -18.38 -16.19 -24.14
CA SER A 234 -17.98 -16.67 -22.81
C SER A 234 -16.47 -16.85 -22.71
N CYS A 235 -15.94 -16.73 -21.48
CA CYS A 235 -14.53 -16.98 -21.22
C CYS A 235 -14.16 -18.42 -21.58
N GLY A 236 -12.97 -18.63 -22.15
CA GLY A 236 -12.44 -19.97 -22.46
C GLY A 236 -12.82 -20.53 -23.84
N THR A 237 -13.69 -19.87 -24.60
CA THR A 237 -14.04 -20.29 -25.96
C THR A 237 -13.14 -19.65 -27.02
N ASP A 238 -12.94 -20.35 -28.14
CA ASP A 238 -12.19 -19.91 -29.34
C ASP A 238 -10.82 -19.27 -29.04
N LEU A 239 -10.11 -19.77 -28.04
CA LEU A 239 -8.82 -19.23 -27.58
C LEU A 239 -7.79 -19.06 -28.70
N HIS A 240 -7.80 -19.97 -29.68
CA HIS A 240 -6.90 -19.98 -30.84
C HIS A 240 -7.12 -18.80 -31.81
N THR A 241 -8.29 -18.14 -31.78
CA THR A 241 -8.60 -16.97 -32.63
C THR A 241 -8.17 -15.64 -32.02
N CYS A 242 -7.62 -15.67 -30.80
CA CYS A 242 -7.19 -14.48 -30.10
C CYS A 242 -5.93 -13.89 -30.74
N LEU A 243 -5.98 -12.59 -31.08
CA LEU A 243 -4.80 -11.88 -31.55
C LEU A 243 -3.94 -11.33 -30.41
N CYS A 244 -4.49 -11.23 -29.20
CA CYS A 244 -3.75 -10.67 -28.06
C CYS A 244 -2.67 -11.65 -27.59
N LEU A 245 -1.42 -11.16 -27.55
CA LEU A 245 -0.32 -11.79 -26.83
C LEU A 245 -0.53 -11.59 -25.33
N HIS A 246 -0.13 -12.59 -24.56
CA HIS A 246 -0.14 -12.56 -23.10
C HIS A 246 1.02 -11.71 -22.55
N ALA A 247 0.93 -11.31 -21.28
CA ALA A 247 1.94 -10.47 -20.66
C ALA A 247 3.28 -11.19 -20.56
N GLU A 248 3.25 -12.47 -20.19
CA GLU A 248 4.39 -13.37 -20.10
C GLU A 248 5.07 -13.52 -21.45
N GLU A 249 4.29 -13.70 -22.53
CA GLU A 249 4.82 -13.80 -23.89
C GLU A 249 5.54 -12.53 -24.31
N ASN A 250 4.92 -11.36 -24.09
CA ASN A 250 5.54 -10.09 -24.41
C ASN A 250 6.83 -9.86 -23.60
N ALA A 251 6.85 -10.22 -22.31
CA ALA A 251 8.06 -10.12 -21.49
C ALA A 251 9.19 -11.05 -21.98
N LEU A 252 8.87 -12.30 -22.33
CA LEU A 252 9.83 -13.28 -22.84
C LEU A 252 10.38 -12.87 -24.23
N LEU A 253 9.51 -12.37 -25.12
CA LEU A 253 9.89 -11.90 -26.45
C LEU A 253 10.84 -10.68 -26.38
N GLU A 254 10.58 -9.74 -25.49
CA GLU A 254 11.42 -8.55 -25.30
C GLU A 254 12.76 -8.87 -24.63
N ALA A 255 12.77 -9.84 -23.71
CA ALA A 255 14.00 -10.25 -23.04
C ALA A 255 14.91 -11.08 -23.97
N GLY A 256 14.37 -12.08 -24.64
CA GLY A 256 15.15 -13.10 -25.33
C GLY A 256 15.90 -14.03 -24.35
N ARG A 257 16.16 -15.27 -24.77
CA ARG A 257 16.71 -16.34 -23.91
C ARG A 257 18.05 -15.97 -23.26
N GLU A 258 18.96 -15.35 -24.01
CA GLU A 258 20.30 -15.02 -23.51
C GLU A 258 20.28 -14.02 -22.34
N ARG A 259 19.39 -13.02 -22.38
CA ARG A 259 19.28 -12.02 -21.31
C ARG A 259 18.63 -12.58 -20.05
N ILE A 260 17.89 -13.69 -20.15
CA ILE A 260 17.24 -14.34 -19.01
C ILE A 260 18.24 -15.14 -18.19
N GLY A 261 19.15 -15.87 -18.86
CA GLY A 261 20.15 -16.69 -18.18
C GLY A 261 19.53 -17.78 -17.27
N SER A 262 20.31 -18.29 -16.33
CA SER A 262 19.91 -19.43 -15.48
C SER A 262 19.05 -19.05 -14.26
N ASN A 263 19.07 -17.79 -13.84
CA ASN A 263 18.45 -17.31 -12.59
C ASN A 263 17.29 -16.34 -12.85
N GLY A 264 16.64 -16.45 -14.00
CA GLY A 264 15.49 -15.62 -14.34
C GLY A 264 14.29 -15.95 -13.45
N ILE A 265 13.64 -14.93 -12.90
CA ILE A 265 12.40 -15.04 -12.11
C ILE A 265 11.32 -14.21 -12.81
N LEU A 266 10.16 -14.80 -13.03
CA LEU A 266 9.01 -14.17 -13.66
C LEU A 266 7.97 -13.82 -12.61
N TYR A 267 7.65 -12.53 -12.48
CA TYR A 267 6.55 -12.03 -11.64
C TYR A 267 5.36 -11.69 -12.53
N CYS A 268 4.17 -12.23 -12.23
CA CYS A 268 2.96 -11.99 -13.01
C CYS A 268 1.76 -11.75 -12.09
N ASP A 269 0.84 -10.84 -12.43
CA ASP A 269 -0.35 -10.66 -11.60
C ASP A 269 -1.30 -11.87 -11.62
N THR A 270 -1.26 -12.67 -12.68
CA THR A 270 -2.12 -13.83 -12.88
C THR A 270 -1.26 -15.07 -13.07
N CYS A 271 -1.69 -16.20 -12.49
CA CYS A 271 -1.09 -17.50 -12.77
C CYS A 271 -1.00 -17.74 -14.30
N PRO A 272 0.20 -18.07 -14.85
CA PRO A 272 0.36 -18.24 -16.28
C PRO A 272 -0.54 -19.35 -16.86
N CYS A 273 -1.09 -19.10 -18.04
CA CYS A 273 -1.85 -20.13 -18.73
C CYS A 273 -0.95 -21.29 -19.20
N LEU A 274 -1.56 -22.38 -19.67
CA LEU A 274 -0.83 -23.56 -20.15
C LEU A 274 0.19 -23.22 -21.26
N THR A 275 -0.20 -22.39 -22.24
CA THR A 275 0.67 -22.04 -23.37
C THR A 275 1.84 -21.14 -22.94
N CYS A 276 1.62 -20.24 -21.99
CA CYS A 276 2.69 -19.43 -21.41
C CYS A 276 3.62 -20.31 -20.55
N SER A 277 3.07 -21.23 -19.77
CA SER A 277 3.84 -22.15 -18.92
C SER A 277 4.82 -23.01 -19.73
N VAL A 278 4.39 -23.52 -20.89
CA VAL A 278 5.29 -24.23 -21.82
C VAL A 278 6.44 -23.35 -22.28
N LYS A 279 6.17 -22.08 -22.63
CA LYS A 279 7.19 -21.13 -23.10
C LYS A 279 8.15 -20.74 -21.97
N ILE A 280 7.64 -20.53 -20.77
CA ILE A 280 8.41 -20.22 -19.56
C ILE A 280 9.42 -21.34 -19.27
N ALA A 281 8.95 -22.59 -19.27
CA ALA A 281 9.81 -23.76 -19.07
C ALA A 281 10.87 -23.87 -20.18
N GLN A 282 10.47 -23.71 -21.44
CA GLN A 282 11.37 -23.81 -22.59
C GLN A 282 12.51 -22.77 -22.58
N VAL A 283 12.20 -21.54 -22.13
CA VAL A 283 13.18 -20.45 -22.09
C VAL A 283 14.18 -20.63 -20.93
N GLY A 284 13.82 -21.41 -19.90
CA GLY A 284 14.69 -21.71 -18.76
C GLY A 284 14.52 -20.75 -17.58
N ILE A 285 13.29 -20.28 -17.35
CA ILE A 285 12.95 -19.51 -16.13
C ILE A 285 13.09 -20.42 -14.91
N SER A 286 13.69 -19.90 -13.84
CA SER A 286 13.90 -20.67 -12.60
C SER A 286 12.70 -20.65 -11.65
N GLU A 287 11.96 -19.55 -11.63
CA GLU A 287 10.82 -19.37 -10.73
C GLU A 287 9.75 -18.45 -11.34
N VAL A 288 8.48 -18.79 -11.08
CA VAL A 288 7.30 -17.98 -11.37
C VAL A 288 6.64 -17.61 -10.06
N VAL A 289 6.45 -16.31 -9.86
CA VAL A 289 5.75 -15.73 -8.71
C VAL A 289 4.48 -15.05 -9.20
N TYR A 290 3.31 -15.40 -8.67
CA TYR A 290 2.02 -14.85 -9.12
C TYR A 290 1.10 -14.43 -7.99
N SER A 291 0.21 -13.44 -8.18
CA SER A 291 -0.71 -12.99 -7.11
C SER A 291 -2.12 -13.59 -7.19
N MET A 292 -2.72 -13.67 -8.39
CA MET A 292 -4.08 -14.18 -8.59
C MET A 292 -4.11 -15.59 -9.19
N SER A 293 -4.89 -16.48 -8.58
CA SER A 293 -5.18 -17.82 -9.11
C SER A 293 -6.00 -17.76 -10.39
N TYR A 294 -5.84 -18.75 -11.27
CA TYR A 294 -6.61 -18.88 -12.50
C TYR A 294 -7.31 -20.24 -12.56
N SER A 295 -8.35 -20.38 -13.37
CA SER A 295 -9.16 -21.60 -13.45
C SER A 295 -8.42 -22.83 -13.99
N MET A 296 -7.12 -22.71 -14.32
CA MET A 296 -6.30 -23.71 -15.01
C MET A 296 -4.96 -23.99 -14.29
N ASP A 297 -4.97 -23.97 -12.95
CA ASP A 297 -3.74 -24.00 -12.15
C ASP A 297 -3.05 -25.38 -12.15
N THR A 298 -3.78 -26.50 -12.20
CA THR A 298 -3.17 -27.85 -12.02
C THR A 298 -2.28 -28.30 -13.19
N HIS A 299 -2.74 -28.13 -14.43
CA HIS A 299 -1.95 -28.51 -15.62
C HIS A 299 -0.75 -27.57 -15.83
N SER A 300 -0.96 -26.26 -15.63
CA SER A 300 0.10 -25.26 -15.75
C SER A 300 1.21 -25.49 -14.71
N ALA A 301 0.82 -25.77 -13.46
CA ALA A 301 1.75 -26.15 -12.39
C ALA A 301 2.54 -27.42 -12.73
N SER A 302 1.87 -28.46 -13.24
CA SER A 302 2.55 -29.73 -13.60
C SER A 302 3.60 -29.55 -14.70
N ILE A 303 3.35 -28.68 -15.70
CA ILE A 303 4.33 -28.39 -16.75
C ILE A 303 5.53 -27.64 -16.17
N LEU A 304 5.29 -26.62 -15.36
CA LEU A 304 6.36 -25.84 -14.73
C LEU A 304 7.23 -26.72 -13.82
N GLU A 305 6.61 -27.57 -13.00
CA GLU A 305 7.31 -28.52 -12.13
C GLU A 305 8.19 -29.49 -12.93
N LYS A 306 7.65 -30.12 -13.98
CA LYS A 306 8.42 -31.02 -14.87
C LYS A 306 9.55 -30.28 -15.60
N GLY A 307 9.37 -29.00 -15.89
CA GLY A 307 10.39 -28.12 -16.45
C GLY A 307 11.44 -27.63 -15.45
N GLY A 308 11.34 -28.01 -14.17
CA GLY A 308 12.24 -27.54 -13.11
C GLY A 308 11.99 -26.09 -12.66
N VAL A 309 10.82 -25.53 -12.99
CA VAL A 309 10.44 -24.15 -12.64
C VAL A 309 9.64 -24.16 -11.36
N ARG A 310 10.11 -23.42 -10.33
CA ARG A 310 9.33 -23.25 -9.09
C ARG A 310 8.13 -22.36 -9.33
N LEU A 311 6.95 -22.78 -8.89
CA LEU A 311 5.73 -21.97 -8.94
C LEU A 311 5.33 -21.58 -7.52
N ARG A 312 5.15 -20.27 -7.27
CA ARG A 312 4.80 -19.75 -5.94
C ARG A 312 3.74 -18.66 -6.04
N GLN A 313 2.72 -18.76 -5.20
CA GLN A 313 1.76 -17.67 -5.04
C GLN A 313 2.30 -16.63 -4.05
N PHE A 314 2.31 -15.37 -4.47
CA PHE A 314 2.56 -14.21 -3.63
C PHE A 314 1.26 -13.75 -2.99
N VAL A 315 1.23 -13.72 -1.67
CA VAL A 315 0.11 -13.21 -0.88
C VAL A 315 0.48 -11.80 -0.42
N PRO A 316 -0.20 -10.75 -0.92
CA PRO A 316 0.06 -9.39 -0.45
C PRO A 316 -0.33 -9.25 1.03
N PRO A 317 0.31 -8.37 1.80
CA PRO A 317 -0.08 -8.13 3.19
C PRO A 317 -1.50 -7.54 3.29
N GLU A 318 -2.19 -7.80 4.40
CA GLU A 318 -3.53 -7.27 4.64
C GLU A 318 -3.57 -5.73 4.63
N ASN A 319 -4.70 -5.17 4.19
CA ASN A 319 -4.92 -3.73 4.01
C ASN A 319 -3.94 -3.05 3.05
N ASN A 320 -3.64 -3.71 1.92
CA ASN A 320 -2.91 -3.19 0.76
C ASN A 320 -1.80 -2.21 1.17
N VAL A 321 -0.57 -2.71 1.23
CA VAL A 321 0.62 -1.87 1.49
C VAL A 321 0.80 -0.77 0.42
N PHE A 322 -0.01 -0.78 -0.65
CA PHE A 322 0.03 0.10 -1.80
C PHE A 322 -1.37 0.51 -2.24
#